data_AF-A0A8W4F6H0-F1
#
_entry.id   AF-A0A8W4F6H0-F1
#
_cell.length_a   1.000
_cell.length_b   1.000
_cell.length_c   1.000
_cell.angle_alpha   90.00
_cell.angle_beta   90.00
_cell.angle_gamma   90.00
#
_symmetry.space_group_name_H-M   'P 1'
#
loop_
_entity.id
_entity.type
_entity.pdbx_description
1 polymer ?
#
loop_
_entity_poly.entity_id
_entity_poly.type
_entity_poly.pdbx_seq_one_letter_code
_entity_poly.pdbx_strand_id
1 'polypeptide(L)'
;MKGEVDRNTIIVGDFNTPLTSMDTCRQKINKATEILNDTIKKLNLIDPFRTLPPKTPEYTFFSDAHGIFFRIDHILGHISTNLGVQKLF
;
A
#
# COMPACT_ATOMS: atom_id res chain seq x y z
N MET A 1 17.91 -17.88 -2.56
CA MET A 1 16.58 -18.31 -2.08
C MET A 1 15.61 -17.16 -2.30
N LYS A 2 14.57 -17.37 -3.12
CA LYS A 2 13.49 -16.40 -3.31
C LYS A 2 12.52 -16.64 -2.16
N GLY A 3 12.36 -15.68 -1.25
CA GLY A 3 11.34 -15.76 -0.21
C GLY A 3 9.98 -15.73 -0.89
N GLU A 4 9.26 -16.85 -0.85
CA GLU A 4 7.90 -16.95 -1.37
C GLU A 4 6.93 -16.65 -0.23
N VAL A 5 6.07 -15.65 -0.43
CA VAL A 5 4.97 -15.34 0.50
C VAL A 5 3.78 -16.17 0.06
N ASP A 6 3.23 -16.98 0.97
CA ASP A 6 2.06 -17.81 0.68
C ASP A 6 0.89 -16.97 0.12
N ARG A 7 0.15 -17.53 -0.85
CA ARG A 7 -0.92 -16.80 -1.55
C ARG A 7 -2.05 -16.35 -0.63
N ASN A 8 -2.26 -17.01 0.50
CA ASN A 8 -3.27 -16.66 1.48
C ASN A 8 -2.74 -15.66 2.54
N THR A 9 -1.49 -15.21 2.42
CA THR A 9 -0.91 -14.24 3.34
C THR A 9 -1.47 -12.85 3.09
N ILE A 10 -1.97 -12.22 4.15
CA ILE A 10 -2.30 -10.79 4.19
C ILE A 10 -1.30 -10.10 5.12
N ILE A 11 -0.68 -9.02 4.66
CA ILE A 11 0.21 -8.17 5.44
C ILE A 11 -0.55 -6.90 5.76
N VAL A 12 -0.79 -6.63 7.04
CA VAL A 12 -1.45 -5.42 7.52
C VAL A 12 -0.53 -4.74 8.50
N GLY A 13 -0.35 -3.43 8.34
CA GLY A 13 0.36 -2.65 9.33
C GLY A 13 0.62 -1.23 8.87
N ASP A 14 1.22 -0.48 9.80
CA ASP A 14 1.82 0.81 9.53
C ASP A 14 3.23 0.58 8.95
N PHE A 15 3.40 0.91 7.68
CA PHE A 15 4.68 0.76 6.98
C PHE A 15 5.64 1.93 7.27
N ASN A 16 5.17 2.97 7.96
CA ASN A 16 5.87 4.23 8.22
C ASN A 16 6.40 4.91 6.93
N THR A 17 5.94 4.45 5.76
CA THR A 17 6.39 4.93 4.46
C THR A 17 5.23 4.86 3.46
N PRO A 18 4.98 5.96 2.71
CA PRO A 18 4.02 5.93 1.62
C PRO A 18 4.51 4.99 0.53
N LEU A 19 3.60 4.22 -0.09
CA LEU A 19 3.94 3.38 -1.23
C LEU A 19 3.95 4.16 -2.55
N THR A 20 3.25 5.27 -2.68
CA THR A 20 3.20 6.07 -3.92
C THR A 20 3.10 7.55 -3.67
N SER A 21 3.27 8.34 -4.73
CA SER A 21 2.98 9.77 -4.69
C SER A 21 1.52 10.06 -4.30
N MET A 22 0.57 9.17 -4.60
CA MET A 22 -0.83 9.34 -4.21
C MET A 22 -1.07 9.10 -2.71
N ASP A 23 -0.18 8.36 -2.06
CA ASP A 23 -0.13 8.20 -0.59
C ASP A 23 0.48 9.42 0.10
N THR A 24 0.87 10.42 -0.67
CA THR A 24 1.32 11.73 -0.20
C THR A 24 0.45 12.82 -0.85
N CYS A 25 0.73 14.08 -0.55
CA CYS A 25 0.20 15.20 -1.34
C CYS A 25 0.85 15.28 -2.75
N ARG A 26 0.87 14.17 -3.51
CA ARG A 26 1.44 14.03 -4.87
C ARG A 26 2.92 14.37 -4.98
N GLN A 27 3.66 14.20 -3.90
CA GLN A 27 5.09 14.43 -3.87
C GLN A 27 5.87 13.25 -4.43
N LYS A 28 7.13 13.52 -4.76
CA LYS A 28 8.05 12.51 -5.26
C LYS A 28 8.39 11.53 -4.13
N ILE A 29 8.22 10.24 -4.41
CA ILE A 29 8.67 9.17 -3.51
C ILE A 29 10.20 9.05 -3.54
N ASN A 30 10.78 8.57 -2.44
CA ASN A 30 12.22 8.35 -2.36
C ASN A 30 12.62 6.99 -2.98
N LYS A 31 13.93 6.76 -3.15
CA LYS A 31 14.45 5.52 -3.73
C LYS A 31 14.14 4.26 -2.90
N ALA A 32 14.07 4.38 -1.57
CA ALA A 32 13.74 3.24 -0.72
C ALA A 32 12.30 2.78 -0.95
N THR A 33 11.38 3.73 -1.11
CA THR A 33 9.99 3.47 -1.50
C THR A 33 9.90 2.82 -2.89
N GLU A 34 10.71 3.25 -3.86
CA GLU A 34 10.76 2.59 -5.18
C GLU A 34 11.18 1.12 -5.06
N ILE A 35 12.23 0.82 -4.29
CA ILE A 35 12.70 -0.55 -4.02
C ILE A 35 11.61 -1.39 -3.32
N LEU A 36 10.90 -0.79 -2.36
CA LEU A 36 9.79 -1.45 -1.67
C LEU A 36 8.66 -1.81 -2.65
N ASN A 37 8.24 -0.87 -3.50
CA ASN A 37 7.23 -1.14 -4.52
C ASN A 37 7.63 -2.24 -5.49
N ASP A 38 8.89 -2.25 -5.92
CA ASP A 38 9.40 -3.29 -6.82
C ASP A 38 9.39 -4.66 -6.12
N THR A 39 9.63 -4.69 -4.82
CA THR A 39 9.52 -5.92 -4.02
C THR A 39 8.07 -6.38 -3.92
N ILE A 40 7.13 -5.48 -3.62
CA ILE A 40 5.69 -5.75 -3.58
C ILE A 40 5.21 -6.33 -4.92
N LYS A 41 5.63 -5.73 -6.05
CA LYS A 41 5.33 -6.23 -7.40
C LYS A 41 5.93 -7.61 -7.67
N LYS A 42 7.20 -7.84 -7.29
CA LYS A 42 7.86 -9.15 -7.44
C LYS A 42 7.17 -10.26 -6.66
N LEU A 43 6.52 -9.90 -5.56
CA LEU A 43 5.73 -10.80 -4.72
C LEU A 43 4.27 -10.92 -5.16
N ASN A 44 3.84 -10.23 -6.23
CA ASN A 44 2.45 -10.18 -6.71
C ASN A 44 1.44 -9.72 -5.64
N LEU A 45 1.88 -8.88 -4.72
CA LEU A 45 1.02 -8.28 -3.70
C LEU A 45 0.36 -7.02 -4.25
N ILE A 46 -0.89 -6.79 -3.86
CA ILE A 46 -1.66 -5.58 -4.16
C ILE A 46 -2.15 -4.92 -2.88
N ASP A 47 -2.30 -3.60 -2.96
CA ASP A 47 -3.02 -2.80 -1.96
C ASP A 47 -4.45 -2.52 -2.49
N PRO A 48 -5.50 -3.13 -1.92
CA PRO A 48 -6.88 -2.93 -2.38
C PRO A 48 -7.33 -1.48 -2.35
N PHE A 49 -6.86 -0.67 -1.39
CA PHE A 49 -7.20 0.76 -1.29
C PHE A 49 -6.49 1.63 -2.33
N ARG A 50 -5.50 1.07 -3.03
CA ARG A 50 -4.87 1.69 -4.20
C ARG A 50 -5.51 1.22 -5.50
N THR A 51 -5.92 -0.04 -5.57
CA THR A 51 -6.61 -0.59 -6.75
C THR A 51 -8.04 -0.05 -6.86
N LEU A 52 -8.73 0.10 -5.73
CA LEU A 52 -10.06 0.69 -5.61
C LEU A 52 -9.94 1.99 -4.81
N PRO A 53 -9.45 3.08 -5.44
CA PRO A 53 -9.20 4.31 -4.72
C PRO A 53 -10.51 4.89 -4.16
N PRO A 54 -10.53 5.28 -2.87
CA PRO A 54 -11.70 5.93 -2.28
C PRO A 54 -12.00 7.26 -2.98
N LYS A 55 -13.27 7.68 -2.90
CA LYS A 55 -13.75 8.94 -3.52
C LYS A 55 -13.03 10.17 -2.96
N THR A 56 -12.53 10.08 -1.74
CA THR A 56 -11.72 11.09 -1.05
C THR A 56 -10.36 10.50 -0.70
N PRO A 57 -9.25 11.21 -0.94
CA PRO A 57 -7.93 10.79 -0.45
C PRO A 57 -7.97 10.62 1.07
N GLU A 58 -7.52 9.48 1.56
CA GLU A 58 -7.40 9.19 2.98
C GLU A 58 -5.94 9.27 3.38
N TYR A 59 -5.63 10.19 4.30
CA TYR A 59 -4.32 10.33 4.91
C TYR A 59 -4.44 10.00 6.38
N THR A 60 -3.57 9.13 6.89
CA THR A 60 -3.64 8.62 8.26
C THR A 60 -2.60 9.26 9.17
N PHE A 61 -1.62 9.98 8.61
CA PHE A 61 -0.53 10.60 9.35
C PHE A 61 -0.21 12.02 8.85
N PHE A 62 0.11 12.92 9.77
CA PHE A 62 0.64 14.26 9.48
C PHE A 62 2.05 14.38 10.04
N SER A 63 2.99 14.80 9.19
CA SER A 63 4.37 15.06 9.61
C SER A 63 4.60 16.56 9.79
N ASP A 64 4.80 17.01 11.03
CA ASP A 64 5.13 18.42 11.33
C ASP A 64 6.44 18.85 10.66
N ALA A 65 7.45 17.98 10.66
CA ALA A 65 8.77 18.26 10.08
C ALA A 65 8.73 18.55 8.58
N HIS A 66 7.75 17.95 7.89
CA HIS A 66 7.58 18.10 6.45
C HIS A 66 6.37 18.98 6.09
N GLY A 67 5.44 19.22 7.02
CA GLY A 67 4.20 19.96 6.81
C GLY A 67 3.23 19.25 5.86
N ILE A 68 3.26 17.91 5.83
CA ILE A 68 2.62 17.09 4.78
C ILE A 68 1.85 15.92 5.38
N PHE A 69 0.74 15.59 4.73
CA PHE A 69 -0.09 14.43 5.02
C PHE A 69 0.37 13.20 4.24
N PHE A 70 0.39 12.07 4.93
CA PHE A 70 0.81 10.77 4.44
C PHE A 70 -0.27 9.72 4.74
N ARG A 71 -0.42 8.77 3.83
CA ARG A 71 -1.02 7.47 4.10
C ARG A 71 0.13 6.50 4.34
N ILE A 72 0.18 5.92 5.53
CA ILE A 72 1.24 4.99 5.96
C ILE A 72 0.71 3.60 6.32
N ASP A 73 -0.61 3.50 6.55
CA ASP A 73 -1.30 2.24 6.77
C ASP A 73 -1.58 1.58 5.42
N HIS A 74 -1.11 0.33 5.27
CA HIS A 74 -1.34 -0.44 4.06
C HIS A 74 -1.81 -1.86 4.41
N ILE A 75 -2.71 -2.36 3.57
CA ILE A 75 -3.11 -3.77 3.54
C ILE A 75 -2.59 -4.35 2.23
N LEU A 76 -1.70 -5.33 2.30
CA LEU A 76 -1.17 -6.04 1.14
C LEU A 76 -1.67 -7.48 1.13
N GLY A 77 -2.15 -7.94 -0.01
CA GLY A 77 -2.53 -9.33 -0.22
C GLY A 77 -2.31 -9.75 -1.66
N HIS A 78 -2.25 -11.05 -1.93
CA HIS A 78 -2.25 -11.53 -3.31
C HIS A 78 -3.62 -11.31 -3.96
N ILE A 79 -3.63 -11.01 -5.26
CA ILE A 79 -4.86 -11.02 -6.05
C ILE A 79 -5.38 -12.46 -6.11
N SER A 80 -6.36 -12.81 -5.27
CA SER A 80 -7.18 -13.98 -5.52
C SER A 80 -8.22 -13.60 -6.56
N THR A 81 -8.25 -14.29 -7.71
CA THR A 81 -9.31 -14.20 -8.73
C THR A 81 -10.69 -14.65 -8.22
N ASN A 82 -10.88 -14.82 -6.90
CA ASN A 82 -12.15 -15.03 -6.22
C ASN A 82 -12.57 -13.84 -5.34
N LEU A 83 -12.37 -12.61 -5.80
CA LEU A 83 -13.20 -11.50 -5.35
C LEU A 83 -14.59 -11.63 -6.00
N GLY A 84 -15.33 -12.64 -5.55
CA GLY A 84 -16.75 -12.42 -5.32
C GLY A 84 -16.83 -11.23 -4.37
N VAL A 85 -17.36 -10.12 -4.87
CA VAL A 85 -17.72 -8.95 -4.08
C VAL A 85 -18.76 -9.39 -3.06
N GLN A 86 -18.31 -9.97 -1.95
CA GLN A 86 -19.16 -10.32 -0.85
C GLN A 86 -18.44 -10.02 0.46
N LYS A 87 -18.84 -8.85 0.96
CA LYS A 87 -18.97 -8.52 2.38
C LYS A 87 -17.65 -8.37 3.16
N LEU A 88 -17.08 -7.17 3.03
CA LEU A 88 -16.39 -6.51 4.15
C LEU A 88 -16.99 -5.11 4.34
N PHE A 89 -18.31 -5.10 4.63
CA PHE A 89 -19.02 -4.11 5.45
C PHE A 89 -20.16 -4.85 6.15
#